data_AF-A0A653RRX4-F1
#
_entry.id   AF-A0A653RRX4-F1
#
_cell.length_a   1.000
_cell.length_b   1.000
_cell.length_c   1.000
_cell.angle_alpha   90.00
_cell.angle_beta   90.00
_cell.angle_gamma   90.00
#
_symmetry.space_group_name_H-M   'P 1'
#
loop_
_entity.id
_entity.type
_entity.pdbx_description
1 polymer ?
#
loop_
_entity_poly.entity_id
_entity_poly.type
_entity_poly.pdbx_seq_one_letter_code
_entity_poly.pdbx_strand_id
1 'polypeptide(L)'
;MNASPVMSKYIPAIAVGFLLAFVISAGLAFFFSSVGADAGYLPMMVGGFVGVFTAYIMANLAGTKLGKAATPEQKQAVLDFRPQFHDQALLIVYREGFVGKAAGMDLSVDDRFVAQLKSPRFTAISVSPGGHQLSMAFGGLAGKQNKPTLEGFIAAPGDVIAFRATMQMGMMKNRIVVERIQSDDALVQRLRPMIMIEPEA
;
A
#
# COMPACT_ATOMS: atom_id res chain seq x y z
N MET A 1 7.76 -38.18 -2.72
CA MET A 1 7.07 -36.88 -2.83
C MET A 1 7.87 -35.87 -2.01
N ASN A 2 8.72 -35.08 -2.66
CA ASN A 2 9.51 -34.05 -1.98
C ASN A 2 8.60 -32.84 -1.73
N ALA A 3 8.06 -32.73 -0.52
CA ALA A 3 7.49 -31.48 -0.04
C ALA A 3 8.67 -30.52 0.16
N SER A 4 8.93 -29.67 -0.84
CA SER A 4 9.82 -28.52 -0.65
C SER A 4 9.34 -27.77 0.60
N PRO A 5 10.25 -27.43 1.54
CA PRO A 5 9.84 -26.70 2.74
C PRO A 5 9.18 -25.40 2.31
N VAL A 6 7.97 -25.13 2.83
CA VAL A 6 7.25 -23.88 2.63
C VAL A 6 8.10 -22.78 3.26
N MET A 7 9.02 -22.20 2.49
CA MET A 7 9.82 -21.08 2.95
C MET A 7 8.88 -19.93 3.29
N SER A 8 9.00 -19.42 4.52
CA SER A 8 8.34 -18.17 4.90
C SER A 8 8.66 -17.09 3.86
N LYS A 9 7.63 -16.40 3.36
CA LYS A 9 7.75 -15.35 2.34
C LYS A 9 8.68 -14.19 2.71
N TYR A 10 9.12 -14.13 3.97
CA TYR A 10 10.04 -13.13 4.49
C TYR A 10 11.51 -13.55 4.45
N ILE A 11 11.83 -14.83 4.22
CA ILE A 11 13.23 -15.32 4.16
C ILE A 11 14.07 -14.57 3.12
N PRO A 12 13.58 -14.32 1.88
CA PRO A 12 14.35 -13.51 0.92
C PRO A 12 14.62 -12.09 1.42
N ALA A 13 13.65 -11.45 2.08
CA ALA A 13 13.81 -10.11 2.63
C ALA A 13 14.88 -10.07 3.73
N ILE A 14 14.88 -11.07 4.62
CA ILE A 14 15.85 -11.21 5.70
C ILE A 14 17.25 -11.44 5.12
N ALA A 15 17.39 -12.36 4.16
CA ALA A 15 18.68 -12.67 3.53
C ALA A 15 19.29 -11.45 2.83
N VAL A 16 18.49 -10.69 2.08
CA VAL A 16 18.94 -9.46 1.43
C VAL A 16 19.37 -8.40 2.46
N GLY A 17 18.61 -8.25 3.55
CA GLY A 17 18.98 -7.34 4.63
C GLY A 17 20.33 -7.68 5.27
N PHE A 18 20.56 -8.96 5.59
CA PHE A 18 21.85 -9.42 6.12
C PHE A 18 23.00 -9.21 5.14
N LEU A 19 22.79 -9.50 3.86
CA LEU A 19 23.80 -9.28 2.82
C LEU A 19 24.19 -7.79 2.72
N LEU A 20 23.21 -6.88 2.69
CA LEU A 20 23.48 -5.45 2.67
C LEU A 20 24.17 -4.96 3.93
N ALA A 21 23.76 -5.46 5.10
CA ALA A 21 24.43 -5.11 6.34
C ALA A 21 25.92 -5.49 6.29
N PHE A 22 26.22 -6.69 5.80
CA PHE A 22 27.60 -7.15 5.65
C PHE A 22 28.38 -6.31 4.65
N VAL A 23 27.87 -6.11 3.43
CA VAL A 23 28.57 -5.40 2.35
C VAL A 23 28.84 -3.95 2.73
N ILE A 24 27.87 -3.24 3.31
CA ILE A 24 28.03 -1.84 3.73
C ILE A 24 29.00 -1.72 4.90
N SER A 25 28.88 -2.61 5.90
CA SER A 25 29.80 -2.60 7.05
C SER A 25 31.23 -2.85 6.60
N ALA A 26 31.45 -3.86 5.77
CA ALA A 26 32.77 -4.21 5.25
C ALA A 26 33.35 -3.09 4.36
N GLY A 27 32.54 -2.52 3.47
CA GLY A 27 32.96 -1.42 2.59
C GLY A 27 33.35 -0.16 3.37
N LEU A 28 32.54 0.23 4.37
CA LEU A 28 32.85 1.37 5.22
C LEU A 28 34.08 1.12 6.10
N ALA A 29 34.19 -0.06 6.71
CA ALA A 29 35.37 -0.42 7.51
C ALA A 29 36.65 -0.40 6.67
N PHE A 30 36.60 -0.94 5.44
CA PHE A 30 37.70 -0.87 4.49
C PHE A 30 38.05 0.57 4.13
N PHE A 31 37.05 1.41 3.83
CA PHE A 31 37.27 2.81 3.52
C PHE A 31 37.96 3.56 4.67
N PHE A 32 37.43 3.46 5.90
CA PHE A 32 38.04 4.12 7.06
C PHE A 32 39.47 3.62 7.34
N SER A 33 39.69 2.31 7.24
CA SER A 33 41.03 1.73 7.35
C SER A 33 41.98 2.24 6.28
N SER A 34 41.49 2.47 5.04
CA SER A 34 42.31 2.96 3.93
C SER A 34 42.79 4.41 4.11
N VAL A 35 42.04 5.22 4.88
CA VAL A 35 42.39 6.61 5.20
C VAL A 35 43.01 6.76 6.60
N GLY A 36 43.33 5.64 7.27
CA GLY A 36 43.96 5.62 8.59
C GLY A 36 43.05 6.09 9.74
N ALA A 37 41.74 6.09 9.54
CA ALA A 37 40.77 6.52 10.55
C ALA A 37 40.23 5.33 11.35
N ASP A 38 40.14 5.49 12.69
CA ASP A 38 39.42 4.56 13.54
C ASP A 38 37.93 4.93 13.56
N ALA A 39 37.10 4.05 13.01
CA ALA A 39 35.65 4.23 12.96
C ALA A 39 34.91 3.46 14.07
N GLY A 40 35.62 2.69 14.90
CA GLY A 40 35.03 1.83 15.92
C GLY A 40 33.86 0.99 15.38
N TYR A 41 32.71 1.08 16.06
CA TYR A 41 31.48 0.36 15.69
C TYR A 41 30.63 1.03 14.61
N LEU A 42 30.99 2.23 14.14
CA LEU A 42 30.17 3.00 13.21
C LEU A 42 29.86 2.23 11.91
N PRO A 43 30.81 1.54 11.26
CA PRO A 43 30.51 0.76 10.05
C PRO A 43 29.45 -0.33 10.30
N MET A 44 29.54 -1.02 11.43
CA MET A 44 28.59 -2.07 11.82
C MET A 44 27.21 -1.48 12.13
N MET A 45 27.14 -0.35 12.82
CA MET A 45 25.86 0.32 13.12
C MET A 45 25.16 0.78 11.84
N VAL A 46 25.90 1.42 10.93
CA VAL A 46 25.35 1.90 9.66
C VAL A 46 24.90 0.73 8.79
N GLY A 47 25.74 -0.28 8.61
CA GLY A 47 25.37 -1.47 7.84
C GLY A 47 24.17 -2.19 8.47
N GLY A 48 24.19 -2.42 9.79
CA GLY A 48 23.10 -3.04 10.52
C GLY A 48 21.77 -2.30 10.36
N PHE A 49 21.78 -0.97 10.51
CA PHE A 49 20.59 -0.15 10.31
C PHE A 49 20.05 -0.27 8.88
N VAL A 50 20.91 -0.13 7.86
CA VAL A 50 20.50 -0.24 6.46
C VAL A 50 19.96 -1.62 6.14
N GLY A 51 20.59 -2.67 6.67
CA GLY A 51 20.15 -4.05 6.50
C GLY A 51 18.77 -4.32 7.10
N VAL A 52 18.56 -3.94 8.37
CA VAL A 52 17.26 -4.08 9.05
C VAL A 52 16.19 -3.26 8.35
N PHE A 53 16.49 -2.01 7.98
CA PHE A 53 15.57 -1.14 7.27
C PHE A 53 15.16 -1.75 5.91
N THR A 54 16.13 -2.26 5.15
CA THR A 54 15.87 -2.89 3.85
C THR A 54 15.02 -4.16 4.00
N ALA A 55 15.36 -5.02 4.95
CA ALA A 55 14.59 -6.22 5.24
C ALA A 55 13.13 -5.87 5.61
N TYR A 56 12.92 -4.83 6.42
CA TYR A 56 11.59 -4.36 6.79
C TYR A 56 10.78 -3.87 5.59
N ILE A 57 11.37 -3.07 4.70
CA ILE A 57 10.70 -2.59 3.47
C ILE A 57 10.36 -3.78 2.55
N MET A 58 11.31 -4.68 2.33
CA MET A 58 11.11 -5.87 1.48
C MET A 58 10.06 -6.82 2.06
N ALA A 59 10.02 -6.99 3.37
CA ALA A 59 9.01 -7.82 4.03
C ALA A 59 7.60 -7.23 3.90
N ASN A 60 7.45 -5.91 3.98
CA ASN A 60 6.17 -5.24 3.70
C ASN A 60 5.77 -5.40 2.23
N LEU A 61 6.72 -5.32 1.30
CA LEU A 61 6.47 -5.55 -0.13
C LEU A 61 6.03 -6.99 -0.40
N ALA A 62 6.70 -7.99 0.20
CA ALA A 62 6.30 -9.40 0.11
C ALA A 62 4.94 -9.68 0.78
N GLY A 63 4.54 -8.83 1.72
CA GLY A 63 3.20 -8.85 2.32
C GLY A 63 2.11 -8.32 1.39
N THR A 64 2.48 -7.60 0.33
CA THR A 64 1.54 -6.92 -0.56
C THR A 64 1.12 -7.84 -1.71
N LYS A 65 -0.14 -8.26 -1.72
CA LYS A 65 -0.80 -8.96 -2.83
C LYS A 65 -1.46 -7.92 -3.75
N LEU A 66 -0.69 -7.41 -4.69
CA LEU A 66 -1.21 -6.46 -5.66
C LEU A 66 -2.18 -7.17 -6.61
N GLY A 67 -3.42 -6.68 -6.68
CA GLY A 67 -4.39 -7.12 -7.68
C GLY A 67 -3.94 -6.80 -9.11
N LYS A 68 -4.64 -7.38 -10.09
CA LYS A 68 -4.40 -7.13 -11.50
C LYS A 68 -4.64 -5.64 -11.81
N ALA A 69 -3.83 -5.06 -12.70
CA ALA A 69 -4.09 -3.71 -13.18
C ALA A 69 -5.35 -3.72 -14.07
N ALA A 70 -6.24 -2.75 -13.86
CA ALA A 70 -7.40 -2.56 -14.72
C ALA A 70 -6.96 -2.19 -16.13
N THR A 71 -7.77 -2.51 -17.13
CA THR A 71 -7.50 -2.15 -18.53
C THR A 71 -7.61 -0.62 -18.73
N PRO A 72 -7.00 -0.06 -19.78
CA PRO A 72 -7.15 1.35 -20.10
C PRO A 72 -8.61 1.79 -20.25
N GLU A 73 -9.46 0.93 -20.80
CA GLU A 73 -10.89 1.19 -21.02
C GLU A 73 -11.66 1.23 -19.69
N GLN A 74 -11.40 0.26 -18.79
CA GLN A 74 -11.96 0.26 -17.44
C GLN A 74 -11.55 1.53 -16.68
N LYS A 75 -10.26 1.90 -16.76
CA LYS A 75 -9.75 3.12 -16.15
C LYS A 75 -10.40 4.36 -16.74
N GLN A 76 -10.55 4.43 -18.04
CA GLN A 76 -11.17 5.59 -18.70
C GLN A 76 -12.64 5.74 -18.29
N ALA A 77 -13.41 4.65 -18.22
CA ALA A 77 -14.79 4.70 -17.74
C ALA A 77 -14.90 5.28 -16.32
N VAL A 78 -13.95 4.96 -15.43
CA VAL A 78 -13.90 5.53 -14.08
C VAL A 78 -13.52 7.01 -14.09
N LEU A 79 -12.58 7.41 -14.96
CA LEU A 79 -12.21 8.82 -15.12
C LEU A 79 -13.34 9.66 -15.72
N ASP A 80 -14.24 9.04 -16.48
CA ASP A 80 -15.48 9.63 -16.99
C ASP A 80 -16.65 9.50 -16.00
N PHE A 81 -16.36 9.05 -14.77
CA PHE A 81 -17.33 8.86 -13.70
C PHE A 81 -18.52 7.96 -14.05
N ARG A 82 -18.26 6.94 -14.86
CA ARG A 82 -19.28 6.00 -15.32
C ARG A 82 -19.31 4.74 -14.45
N PRO A 83 -20.38 4.51 -13.66
CA PRO A 83 -20.59 3.22 -13.01
C PRO A 83 -20.86 2.13 -14.05
N GLN A 84 -20.63 0.86 -13.67
CA GLN A 84 -20.87 -0.30 -14.51
C GLN A 84 -22.34 -0.42 -14.91
N PHE A 85 -23.24 -0.08 -13.99
CA PHE A 85 -24.69 -0.07 -14.19
C PHE A 85 -25.27 1.31 -13.83
N HIS A 86 -26.25 1.77 -14.61
CA HIS A 86 -26.82 3.12 -14.50
C HIS A 86 -27.57 3.38 -13.18
N ASP A 87 -28.04 2.33 -12.52
CA ASP A 87 -28.75 2.38 -11.24
C ASP A 87 -27.81 2.31 -10.03
N GLN A 88 -26.50 2.16 -10.26
CA GLN A 88 -25.49 2.04 -9.21
C GLN A 88 -24.71 3.34 -9.02
N ALA A 89 -24.11 3.49 -7.85
CA ALA A 89 -23.11 4.52 -7.59
C ALA A 89 -21.72 4.02 -7.93
N LEU A 90 -20.79 4.93 -8.24
CA LEU A 90 -19.37 4.63 -8.43
C LEU A 90 -18.60 4.99 -7.16
N LEU A 91 -18.07 4.00 -6.46
CA LEU A 91 -17.13 4.19 -5.36
C LEU A 91 -15.70 4.19 -5.91
N ILE A 92 -14.96 5.27 -5.67
CA ILE A 92 -13.53 5.40 -5.99
C ILE A 92 -12.76 5.50 -4.69
N VAL A 93 -11.77 4.64 -4.50
CA VAL A 93 -10.85 4.73 -3.36
C VAL A 93 -9.44 4.83 -3.90
N TYR A 94 -8.75 5.92 -3.57
CA TYR A 94 -7.36 6.10 -3.95
C TYR A 94 -6.48 6.26 -2.73
N ARG A 95 -5.28 5.69 -2.85
CA ARG A 95 -4.26 5.78 -1.82
C ARG A 95 -3.09 6.61 -2.33
N GLU A 96 -2.64 7.52 -1.49
CA GLU A 96 -1.45 8.33 -1.76
C GLU A 96 -0.59 8.52 -0.49
N GLY A 97 0.50 9.28 -0.65
CA GLY A 97 1.45 9.56 0.41
C GLY A 97 2.71 8.68 0.37
N PHE A 98 3.81 9.24 0.88
CA PHE A 98 5.12 8.59 0.91
C PHE A 98 5.27 7.61 2.09
N VAL A 99 4.62 7.93 3.21
CA VAL A 99 4.66 7.12 4.43
C VAL A 99 4.02 5.75 4.18
N GLY A 100 4.75 4.69 4.51
CA GLY A 100 4.29 3.31 4.35
C GLY A 100 3.96 2.93 2.91
N LYS A 101 4.56 3.60 1.92
CA LYS A 101 4.33 3.35 0.48
C LYS A 101 4.53 1.89 0.08
N ALA A 102 5.36 1.14 0.80
CA ALA A 102 5.61 -0.28 0.56
C ALA A 102 4.56 -1.23 1.15
N ALA A 103 3.76 -0.79 2.14
CA ALA A 103 2.73 -1.62 2.76
C ALA A 103 1.45 -1.58 1.93
N GLY A 104 0.86 -2.72 1.59
CA GLY A 104 -0.47 -2.78 0.98
C GLY A 104 -1.57 -2.35 1.96
N MET A 105 -2.60 -1.67 1.45
CA MET A 105 -3.80 -1.33 2.22
C MET A 105 -4.98 -2.12 1.65
N ASP A 106 -5.47 -3.07 2.42
CA ASP A 106 -6.66 -3.87 2.13
C ASP A 106 -7.88 -2.97 2.22
N LEU A 107 -8.71 -3.03 1.18
CA LEU A 107 -9.99 -2.36 1.10
C LEU A 107 -11.08 -3.43 1.16
N SER A 108 -12.12 -3.16 1.93
CA SER A 108 -13.32 -3.99 1.93
C SER A 108 -14.56 -3.11 1.96
N VAL A 109 -15.61 -3.54 1.27
CA VAL A 109 -16.92 -2.87 1.29
C VAL A 109 -17.93 -3.90 1.79
N ASP A 110 -18.64 -3.55 2.85
CA ASP A 110 -19.60 -4.44 3.53
C ASP A 110 -18.98 -5.82 3.85
N ASP A 111 -17.80 -5.80 4.47
CA ASP A 111 -16.99 -6.96 4.85
C ASP A 111 -16.50 -7.84 3.69
N ARG A 112 -16.71 -7.43 2.43
CA ARG A 112 -16.16 -8.11 1.26
C ARG A 112 -14.87 -7.44 0.82
N PHE A 113 -13.80 -8.21 0.70
CA PHE A 113 -12.54 -7.70 0.18
C PHE A 113 -12.69 -7.24 -1.27
N VAL A 114 -12.19 -6.04 -1.57
CA VAL A 114 -12.29 -5.40 -2.88
C VAL A 114 -10.93 -5.35 -3.56
N ALA A 115 -9.92 -4.81 -2.88
CA ALA A 115 -8.59 -4.67 -3.47
C ALA A 115 -7.56 -4.39 -2.40
N GLN A 116 -6.28 -4.60 -2.73
CA GLN A 116 -5.18 -4.09 -1.94
C GLN A 116 -4.42 -2.99 -2.69
N LEU A 117 -4.37 -1.80 -2.09
CA LEU A 117 -3.73 -0.61 -2.67
C LEU A 117 -2.35 -0.33 -2.09
N LYS A 118 -1.34 -0.31 -2.96
CA LYS A 118 -0.04 0.33 -2.71
C LYS A 118 -0.08 1.79 -3.13
N SER A 119 0.61 2.70 -2.44
CA SER A 119 0.66 4.11 -2.86
C SER A 119 1.64 4.34 -4.03
N PRO A 120 1.33 5.19 -5.03
CA PRO A 120 0.02 5.75 -5.35
C PRO A 120 -0.76 4.81 -6.30
N ARG A 121 -1.95 4.37 -5.90
CA ARG A 121 -2.86 3.55 -6.71
C ARG A 121 -4.30 3.78 -6.27
N PHE A 122 -5.24 3.44 -7.13
CA PHE A 122 -6.66 3.49 -6.81
C PHE A 122 -7.39 2.24 -7.29
N THR A 123 -8.61 2.04 -6.80
CA THR A 123 -9.57 1.10 -7.35
C THR A 123 -10.91 1.80 -7.43
N ALA A 124 -11.83 1.23 -8.21
CA ALA A 124 -13.20 1.67 -8.24
C ALA A 124 -14.13 0.48 -8.41
N ILE A 125 -15.28 0.55 -7.73
CA ILE A 125 -16.35 -0.44 -7.83
C ILE A 125 -17.68 0.26 -8.00
N SER A 126 -18.63 -0.42 -8.63
CA SER A 126 -20.02 0.02 -8.59
C SER A 126 -20.72 -0.60 -7.39
N VAL A 127 -21.48 0.21 -6.66
CA VAL A 127 -22.19 -0.19 -5.45
C VAL A 127 -23.68 0.09 -5.61
N SER A 128 -24.51 -0.77 -5.02
CA SER A 128 -25.96 -0.57 -5.01
C SER A 128 -26.33 0.75 -4.33
N PRO A 129 -27.51 1.33 -4.62
CA PRO A 129 -28.05 2.40 -3.81
C PRO A 129 -28.29 1.93 -2.36
N GLY A 130 -27.94 2.77 -1.39
CA GLY A 130 -28.13 2.46 0.04
C GLY A 130 -26.96 2.84 0.93
N GLY A 131 -27.02 2.41 2.18
CA GLY A 131 -25.95 2.58 3.15
C GLY A 131 -24.90 1.49 3.01
N HIS A 132 -23.63 1.90 2.98
CA HIS A 132 -22.47 1.03 2.83
C HIS A 132 -21.38 1.38 3.85
N GLN A 133 -20.51 0.41 4.14
CA GLN A 133 -19.34 0.62 4.98
C GLN A 133 -18.06 0.28 4.22
N LEU A 134 -17.16 1.26 4.11
CA LEU A 134 -15.81 1.09 3.62
C LEU A 134 -14.88 0.78 4.79
N SER A 135 -14.18 -0.35 4.74
CA SER A 135 -13.17 -0.76 5.69
C SER A 135 -11.78 -0.72 5.04
N MET A 136 -10.81 -0.21 5.78
CA MET A 136 -9.42 -0.09 5.33
C MET A 136 -8.45 -0.55 6.40
N ALA A 137 -7.57 -1.48 6.05
CA ALA A 137 -6.54 -1.98 6.96
C ALA A 137 -5.20 -2.13 6.23
N PHE A 138 -4.08 -2.08 6.94
CA PHE A 138 -2.80 -2.42 6.31
C PHE A 138 -2.64 -3.94 6.26
N GLY A 139 -2.11 -4.45 5.16
CA GLY A 139 -1.68 -5.83 5.03
C GLY A 139 -0.26 -6.06 5.55
N GLY A 140 0.16 -7.31 5.60
CA GLY A 140 1.54 -7.68 5.92
C GLY A 140 1.99 -7.32 7.34
N LEU A 141 3.25 -6.93 7.51
CA LEU A 141 3.82 -6.59 8.83
C LEU A 141 3.21 -5.31 9.40
N ALA A 142 2.94 -4.31 8.54
CA ALA A 142 2.27 -3.07 8.94
C ALA A 142 0.85 -3.32 9.49
N GLY A 143 0.16 -4.36 9.04
CA GLY A 143 -1.17 -4.75 9.53
C GLY A 143 -1.22 -5.12 11.00
N LYS A 144 -0.16 -5.73 11.54
CA LYS A 144 -0.07 -6.10 12.97
C LYS A 144 -0.08 -4.90 13.91
N GLN A 145 0.15 -3.70 13.38
CA GLN A 145 0.29 -2.46 14.13
C GLN A 145 -0.89 -1.49 13.94
N ASN A 146 -1.90 -1.85 13.13
CA ASN A 146 -3.03 -0.98 12.83
C ASN A 146 -4.38 -1.64 13.17
N LYS A 147 -5.38 -0.82 13.51
CA LYS A 147 -6.79 -1.23 13.54
C LYS A 147 -7.44 -0.84 12.20
N PRO A 148 -8.41 -1.62 11.69
CA PRO A 148 -9.18 -1.20 10.53
C PRO A 148 -9.83 0.17 10.77
N THR A 149 -9.77 1.06 9.77
CA THR A 149 -10.57 2.28 9.74
C THR A 149 -11.87 1.97 9.00
N LEU A 150 -13.00 2.30 9.61
CA LEU A 150 -14.33 2.12 9.05
C LEU A 150 -14.92 3.49 8.71
N GLU A 151 -15.44 3.63 7.49
CA GLU A 151 -16.08 4.85 7.00
C GLU A 151 -17.44 4.49 6.40
N GLY A 152 -18.52 5.01 7.00
CA GLY A 152 -19.88 4.81 6.50
C GLY A 152 -20.23 5.84 5.43
N PHE A 153 -20.94 5.41 4.38
CA PHE A 153 -21.44 6.33 3.35
C PHE A 153 -22.80 5.89 2.82
N ILE A 154 -23.51 6.83 2.20
CA ILE A 154 -24.77 6.58 1.50
C ILE A 154 -24.52 6.78 0.01
N ALA A 155 -24.94 5.81 -0.80
CA ALA A 155 -24.88 5.81 -2.24
C ALA A 155 -26.27 6.07 -2.83
N ALA A 156 -26.41 7.12 -3.63
CA ALA A 156 -27.58 7.30 -4.49
C ALA A 156 -27.31 6.77 -5.91
N PRO A 157 -28.35 6.41 -6.69
CA PRO A 157 -28.16 5.99 -8.08
C PRO A 157 -27.41 7.06 -8.89
N GLY A 158 -26.36 6.66 -9.61
CA GLY A 158 -25.52 7.56 -10.42
C GLY A 158 -24.57 8.45 -9.62
N ASP A 159 -24.55 8.38 -8.29
CA ASP A 159 -23.57 9.13 -7.48
C ASP A 159 -22.15 8.65 -7.72
N VAL A 160 -21.19 9.56 -7.52
CA VAL A 160 -19.77 9.25 -7.49
C VAL A 160 -19.24 9.60 -6.11
N ILE A 161 -18.69 8.61 -5.42
CA ILE A 161 -18.19 8.74 -4.06
C ILE A 161 -16.69 8.46 -4.09
N ALA A 162 -15.88 9.47 -3.80
CA ALA A 162 -14.44 9.34 -3.80
C ALA A 162 -13.87 9.46 -2.38
N PHE A 163 -13.01 8.52 -2.00
CA PHE A 163 -12.24 8.58 -0.77
C PHE A 163 -10.74 8.61 -1.04
N ARG A 164 -10.07 9.55 -0.38
CA ARG A 164 -8.62 9.60 -0.25
C ARG A 164 -8.22 8.86 1.02
N ALA A 165 -7.33 7.90 0.89
CA ALA A 165 -6.70 7.22 2.01
C ALA A 165 -5.21 7.58 2.11
N THR A 166 -4.78 8.03 3.28
CA THR A 166 -3.37 8.31 3.59
C THR A 166 -2.94 7.61 4.87
N MET A 167 -1.64 7.30 4.96
CA MET A 167 -1.05 6.78 6.19
C MET A 167 -0.45 7.92 6.99
N GLN A 168 -0.81 8.03 8.26
CA GLN A 168 -0.14 8.93 9.19
C GLN A 168 0.59 8.12 10.26
N MET A 169 1.89 8.40 10.42
CA MET A 169 2.66 7.86 11.55
C MET A 169 2.18 8.53 12.83
N GLY A 170 1.70 7.73 13.77
CA GLY A 170 1.47 8.17 15.15
C GLY A 170 2.65 7.75 16.03
N MET A 171 2.77 8.36 17.21
CA MET A 171 3.83 8.01 18.16
C MET A 171 3.78 6.56 18.65
N MET A 172 2.59 5.92 18.63
CA MET A 172 2.42 4.53 19.10
C MET A 172 1.85 3.58 18.04
N LYS A 173 0.95 4.05 17.17
CA LYS A 173 0.33 3.25 16.11
C LYS A 173 0.14 4.09 14.86
N ASN A 174 0.30 3.44 13.72
CA ASN A 174 -0.01 4.06 12.43
C ASN A 174 -1.53 4.10 12.27
N ARG A 175 -2.05 5.19 11.71
CA ARG A 175 -3.48 5.34 11.41
C ARG A 175 -3.71 5.55 9.92
N ILE A 176 -4.83 5.05 9.43
CA ILE A 176 -5.34 5.38 8.10
C ILE A 176 -6.25 6.58 8.28
N VAL A 177 -5.90 7.69 7.63
CA VAL A 177 -6.73 8.89 7.55
C VAL A 177 -7.50 8.82 6.23
N VAL A 178 -8.82 8.98 6.35
CA VAL A 178 -9.77 8.87 5.25
C VAL A 178 -10.43 10.22 5.08
N GLU A 179 -10.48 10.69 3.85
CA GLU A 179 -11.14 11.95 3.52
C GLU A 179 -12.05 11.74 2.32
N ARG A 180 -13.28 12.21 2.42
CA ARG A 180 -14.20 12.26 1.28
C ARG A 180 -13.79 13.41 0.36
N ILE A 181 -13.68 13.11 -0.92
CA ILE A 181 -13.24 14.03 -1.96
C ILE A 181 -14.40 14.31 -2.89
N GLN A 182 -14.47 15.55 -3.38
CA GLN A 182 -15.45 15.93 -4.39
C GLN A 182 -15.10 15.31 -5.74
N SER A 183 -16.14 14.89 -6.46
CA SER A 183 -16.01 14.27 -7.78
C SER A 183 -15.96 15.37 -8.83
N ASP A 184 -14.76 15.90 -9.08
CA ASP A 184 -14.50 17.02 -9.98
C ASP A 184 -13.31 16.74 -10.92
N ASP A 185 -12.97 17.71 -11.78
CA ASP A 185 -11.82 17.61 -12.67
C ASP A 185 -10.49 17.45 -11.90
N ALA A 186 -10.40 17.97 -10.67
CA ALA A 186 -9.19 17.84 -9.85
C ALA A 186 -8.98 16.39 -9.41
N LEU A 187 -10.06 15.65 -9.08
CA LEU A 187 -10.00 14.21 -8.85
C LEU A 187 -9.48 13.48 -10.09
N VAL A 188 -10.01 13.78 -11.28
CA VAL A 188 -9.58 13.14 -12.54
C VAL A 188 -8.09 13.37 -12.81
N GLN A 189 -7.61 14.61 -12.65
CA GLN A 189 -6.19 14.94 -12.83
C GLN A 189 -5.30 14.17 -11.83
N ARG A 190 -5.79 13.92 -10.62
CA ARG A 190 -5.08 13.16 -9.59
C ARG A 190 -5.04 11.66 -9.89
N LEU A 191 -6.14 11.08 -10.40
CA LEU A 191 -6.25 9.65 -10.71
C LEU A 191 -5.56 9.25 -12.02
N ARG A 192 -5.51 10.15 -13.00
CA ARG A 192 -4.92 9.92 -14.33
C ARG A 192 -3.49 9.33 -14.29
N PRO A 193 -2.54 9.83 -13.47
CA PRO A 193 -1.20 9.23 -13.38
C PRO A 193 -1.14 7.95 -12.54
N MET A 194 -2.19 7.59 -11.79
CA MET A 194 -2.18 6.43 -10.89
C MET A 194 -2.50 5.13 -11.63
N ILE A 195 -1.97 4.01 -11.13
CA ILE A 195 -2.38 2.68 -11.60
C ILE A 195 -3.72 2.35 -10.95
N MET A 196 -4.72 2.01 -11.77
CA MET A 196 -5.98 1.45 -11.29
C MET A 196 -5.82 -0.05 -11.08
N ILE A 197 -6.22 -0.53 -9.91
CA ILE A 197 -6.29 -1.95 -9.58
C ILE A 197 -7.72 -2.42 -9.80
N GLU A 198 -7.85 -3.48 -10.61
CA GLU A 198 -9.11 -4.16 -10.85
C GLU A 198 -9.62 -4.73 -9.51
N PRO A 199 -10.89 -4.46 -9.14
CA PRO A 199 -11.47 -5.01 -7.92
C PRO A 199 -11.59 -6.54 -8.02
N GLU A 200 -11.52 -7.22 -6.89
CA GLU A 200 -11.82 -8.64 -6.75
C GLU A 200 -13.32 -8.85 -6.98
N ALA A 201 -13.66 -9.93 -7.68
CA ALA A 201 -15.02 -10.27 -8.11
C ALA A 201 -15.85 -10.90 -7.00
#